data_AF-A0A2M9A5U4-F1
#
_entry.id   AF-A0A2M9A5U4-F1
#
_cell.length_a   1.000
_cell.length_b   1.000
_cell.length_c   1.000
_cell.angle_alpha   90.00
_cell.angle_beta   90.00
_cell.angle_gamma   90.00
#
_symmetry.space_group_name_H-M   'P 1'
#
loop_
_entity.id
_entity.type
_entity.pdbx_description
1 polymer ?
#
loop_
_entity_poly.entity_id
_entity_poly.type
_entity_poly.pdbx_seq_one_letter_code
_entity_poly.pdbx_strand_id
1 'polypeptide(L)'
;MKKFDFEDLEICPEIKTFKVFQVSKMPDLFLEVEFKYPKTPAWKGCIPILEKYQGLDKTQLPKEDVVEYVKNCYNDLDPRNSKTWNADEDLYWSGRSKADMAKLLFDVLNGETQYHQTNWMCRQCTDTSSVNSQAASRIRALKQTHGYHIATKDFKCEVCGKYTTHDLLIRIPKLVGNSNKRFSIPTSLMRRIKELFEYTDACFNEKYGAGSKNLVVDHKFPSTRWVVGENPNFASMTDDEIKSKFQLLTQQTNLQKERYCAKCLQTGKRGDFFGIDWYSEGDCSWKGDNKSDEKGCVGCPWYDLADWKEKFNKMLKEIGY
;
A
#
# COMPACT_ATOMS: atom_id res chain seq x y z
N MET A 1 4.78 21.88 -3.43
CA MET A 1 3.86 20.89 -2.84
C MET A 1 2.56 21.60 -2.51
N LYS A 2 1.39 20.96 -2.65
CA LYS A 2 0.12 21.54 -2.22
C LYS A 2 0.20 21.80 -0.70
N LYS A 3 -0.13 23.01 -0.25
CA LYS A 3 -0.26 23.31 1.18
C LYS A 3 -1.51 22.58 1.70
N PHE A 4 -1.39 21.83 2.78
CA PHE A 4 -2.51 21.16 3.42
C PHE A 4 -3.13 22.08 4.48
N ASP A 5 -4.44 21.95 4.70
CA ASP A 5 -5.21 22.74 5.68
C ASP A 5 -4.93 22.33 7.15
N PHE A 6 -4.20 21.24 7.33
CA PHE A 6 -3.68 20.76 8.60
C PHE A 6 -2.20 21.09 8.88
N GLU A 7 -1.56 21.89 8.02
CA GLU A 7 -0.22 22.45 8.26
C GLU A 7 -0.29 23.72 9.11
N ASP A 8 0.78 24.00 9.85
CA ASP A 8 0.96 25.22 10.66
C ASP A 8 -0.16 25.47 11.69
N LEU A 9 -0.71 24.40 12.30
CA LEU A 9 -1.78 24.50 13.29
C LEU A 9 -1.25 24.45 14.72
N GLU A 10 -1.88 25.23 15.59
CA GLU A 10 -1.88 24.98 17.04
C GLU A 10 -3.18 24.25 17.40
N ILE A 11 -3.11 22.93 17.57
CA ILE A 11 -4.28 22.09 17.88
C ILE A 11 -4.67 22.29 19.35
N CYS A 12 -3.67 22.28 20.22
CA CYS A 12 -3.78 22.62 21.64
C CYS A 12 -2.38 23.03 22.16
N PRO A 13 -2.23 23.51 23.42
CA PRO A 13 -0.93 23.93 23.96
C PRO A 13 0.17 22.85 23.89
N GLU A 14 -0.21 21.58 23.87
CA GLU A 14 0.68 20.42 23.84
C GLU A 14 1.00 19.93 22.42
N ILE A 15 0.23 20.34 21.41
CA ILE A 15 0.27 19.75 20.06
C ILE A 15 0.28 20.85 18.99
N LYS A 16 1.37 20.90 18.23
CA LYS A 16 1.53 21.79 17.07
C LYS A 16 1.89 20.99 15.82
N THR A 17 1.37 21.42 14.67
CA THR A 17 1.74 20.90 13.35
C THR A 17 2.48 21.98 12.56
N PHE A 18 3.36 21.56 11.66
CA PHE A 18 4.11 22.44 10.77
C PHE A 18 3.88 22.00 9.32
N LYS A 19 4.95 21.89 8.53
CA LYS A 19 4.88 21.46 7.13
C LYS A 19 4.82 19.95 6.98
N VAL A 20 4.19 19.51 5.92
CA VAL A 20 4.37 18.19 5.33
C VAL A 20 5.64 18.21 4.51
N PHE A 21 6.43 17.14 4.59
CA PHE A 21 7.56 16.91 3.70
C PHE A 21 7.44 15.56 3.00
N GLN A 22 7.99 15.51 1.78
CA GLN A 22 8.10 14.29 1.01
C GLN A 22 9.49 13.67 1.21
N VAL A 23 9.54 12.36 1.41
CA VAL A 23 10.81 11.62 1.43
C VAL A 23 11.44 11.62 0.04
N SER A 24 12.73 11.91 -0.04
CA SER A 24 13.46 11.99 -1.31
C SER A 24 13.26 10.73 -2.17
N LYS A 25 12.80 10.93 -3.42
CA LYS A 25 12.53 9.86 -4.41
C LYS A 25 11.48 8.82 -3.99
N MET A 26 10.69 9.10 -2.96
CA MET A 26 9.62 8.24 -2.48
C MET A 26 8.30 9.02 -2.44
N PRO A 27 7.15 8.37 -2.65
CA PRO A 27 5.85 9.06 -2.53
C PRO A 27 5.46 9.35 -1.07
N ASP A 28 6.18 8.78 -0.10
CA ASP A 28 5.84 8.90 1.32
C ASP A 28 5.88 10.38 1.79
N LEU A 29 4.83 10.80 2.49
CA LEU A 29 4.65 12.13 3.07
C LEU A 29 4.52 12.04 4.59
N PHE A 30 5.16 12.98 5.29
CA PHE A 30 5.13 13.07 6.74
C PHE A 30 4.81 14.49 7.18
N LEU A 31 3.94 14.64 8.17
CA LEU A 31 3.62 15.92 8.81
C LEU A 31 4.60 16.16 9.96
N GLU A 32 5.32 17.28 9.93
CA GLU A 32 6.14 17.72 11.06
C GLU A 32 5.25 18.14 12.23
N VAL A 33 5.61 17.68 13.42
CA VAL A 33 4.86 17.93 14.66
C VAL A 33 5.79 18.31 15.81
N GLU A 34 5.26 19.07 16.76
CA GLU A 34 5.86 19.29 18.07
C GLU A 34 4.88 18.83 19.15
N PHE A 35 5.33 17.87 19.97
CA PHE A 35 4.56 17.28 21.07
C PHE A 35 5.20 17.62 22.41
N LYS A 36 4.42 18.16 23.34
CA LYS A 36 4.89 18.53 24.68
C LYS A 36 4.21 17.66 25.74
N TYR A 37 4.99 16.74 26.31
CA TYR A 37 4.53 15.90 27.42
C TYR A 37 4.85 16.53 28.79
N PRO A 38 4.17 16.11 29.87
CA PRO A 38 4.44 16.61 31.20
C PRO A 38 5.89 16.39 31.64
N LYS A 39 6.54 17.44 32.16
CA LYS A 39 7.91 17.42 32.69
C LYS A 39 8.99 17.00 31.68
N THR A 40 8.73 17.09 30.37
CA THR A 40 9.73 16.89 29.32
C THR A 40 9.92 18.16 28.50
N PRO A 41 11.08 18.33 27.85
CA PRO A 41 11.19 19.23 26.71
C PRO A 41 10.15 18.90 25.63
N ALA A 42 9.91 19.83 24.71
CA ALA A 42 9.06 19.55 23.56
C ALA A 42 9.80 18.63 22.57
N TRP A 43 9.14 17.57 22.15
CA TRP A 43 9.63 16.65 21.13
C TRP A 43 9.32 17.19 19.73
N LYS A 44 10.33 17.30 18.87
CA LYS A 44 10.17 17.69 17.47
C LYS A 44 10.42 16.49 16.56
N GLY A 45 9.40 16.10 15.82
CA GLY A 45 9.45 14.94 14.95
C GLY A 45 8.45 15.02 13.82
N CYS A 46 7.95 13.87 13.39
CA CYS A 46 6.93 13.80 12.36
C CYS A 46 6.07 12.54 12.50
N ILE A 47 4.90 12.58 11.88
CA ILE A 47 3.96 11.45 11.79
C ILE A 47 3.60 11.18 10.31
N PRO A 48 3.28 9.94 9.92
CA PRO A 48 3.02 9.61 8.53
C PRO A 48 1.65 10.13 8.07
N ILE A 49 1.61 10.75 6.88
CA ILE A 49 0.39 11.22 6.21
C ILE A 49 0.15 10.42 4.92
N LEU A 50 1.21 9.98 4.26
CA LEU A 50 1.13 9.05 3.13
C LEU A 50 2.30 8.07 3.26
N GLU A 51 2.02 6.78 3.29
CA GLU A 51 3.06 5.76 3.28
C GLU A 51 2.68 4.60 2.37
N LYS A 52 3.46 4.47 1.29
CA LYS A 52 3.17 3.51 0.22
C LYS A 52 3.08 2.07 0.73
N TYR A 53 4.00 1.67 1.59
CA TYR A 53 4.11 0.27 2.01
C TYR A 53 3.09 -0.11 3.08
N GLN A 54 2.75 0.85 3.94
CA GLN A 54 1.78 0.73 5.01
C GLN A 54 0.34 0.83 4.50
N GLY A 55 0.13 1.29 3.26
CA GLY A 55 -1.21 1.55 2.72
C GLY A 55 -1.93 2.70 3.42
N LEU A 56 -1.16 3.60 4.03
CA LEU A 56 -1.68 4.76 4.76
C LEU A 56 -1.77 5.95 3.80
N ASP A 57 -2.95 6.55 3.68
CA ASP A 57 -3.16 7.82 2.98
C ASP A 57 -4.17 8.67 3.76
N LYS A 58 -3.70 9.80 4.28
CA LYS A 58 -4.45 10.81 5.03
C LYS A 58 -4.58 12.11 4.24
N THR A 59 -4.04 12.18 3.02
CA THR A 59 -3.94 13.42 2.22
C THR A 59 -5.28 13.93 1.71
N GLN A 60 -6.30 13.07 1.71
CA GLN A 60 -7.66 13.37 1.23
C GLN A 60 -8.69 13.44 2.37
N LEU A 61 -8.25 13.30 3.62
CA LEU A 61 -9.16 13.38 4.76
C LEU A 61 -9.46 14.85 5.11
N PRO A 62 -10.66 15.13 5.65
CA PRO A 62 -10.95 16.41 6.28
C PRO A 62 -9.93 16.75 7.37
N LYS A 63 -9.69 18.04 7.56
CA LYS A 63 -8.79 18.57 8.58
C LYS A 63 -9.06 17.99 9.96
N GLU A 64 -10.33 17.85 10.33
CA GLU A 64 -10.77 17.37 11.65
C GLU A 64 -10.32 15.93 11.91
N ASP A 65 -10.39 15.06 10.90
CA ASP A 65 -9.95 13.66 11.00
C ASP A 65 -8.43 13.55 11.11
N VAL A 66 -7.70 14.43 10.40
CA VAL A 66 -6.23 14.49 10.51
C VAL A 66 -5.83 15.01 11.89
N VAL A 67 -6.54 16.00 12.44
CA VAL A 67 -6.32 16.50 13.80
C VAL A 67 -6.55 15.38 14.83
N GLU A 68 -7.59 14.57 14.68
CA GLU A 68 -7.84 13.44 15.57
C GLU A 68 -6.75 12.36 15.45
N TYR A 69 -6.28 12.10 14.23
CA TYR A 69 -5.13 11.23 14.00
C TYR A 69 -3.85 11.75 14.69
N VAL A 70 -3.57 13.06 14.62
CA VAL A 70 -2.43 13.69 15.31
C VAL A 70 -2.52 13.48 16.83
N LYS A 71 -3.72 13.63 17.42
CA LYS A 71 -3.92 13.37 18.86
C LYS A 71 -3.71 11.90 19.24
N ASN A 72 -4.13 10.97 18.38
CA ASN A 72 -3.86 9.55 18.60
C ASN A 72 -2.35 9.27 18.58
N CYS A 73 -1.62 9.82 17.59
CA CYS A 73 -0.16 9.70 17.56
C CYS A 73 0.52 10.34 18.78
N TYR A 74 0.00 11.47 19.29
CA TYR A 74 0.46 12.07 20.54
C TYR A 74 0.30 11.10 21.72
N ASN A 75 -0.85 10.43 21.84
CA ASN A 75 -1.06 9.45 22.90
C ASN A 75 -0.14 8.23 22.77
N ASP A 76 0.06 7.72 21.55
CA ASP A 76 0.92 6.57 21.28
C ASP A 76 2.39 6.87 21.59
N LEU A 77 2.87 8.08 21.22
CA LEU A 77 4.26 8.52 21.40
C LEU A 77 4.56 9.08 22.80
N ASP A 78 3.60 9.00 23.74
CA ASP A 78 3.80 9.44 25.11
C ASP A 78 4.92 8.64 25.78
N PRO A 79 5.97 9.29 26.33
CA PRO A 79 7.11 8.64 26.99
C PRO A 79 6.76 7.56 28.02
N ARG A 80 5.57 7.60 28.63
CA ARG A 80 5.08 6.59 29.57
C ARG A 80 4.83 5.22 28.93
N ASN A 81 4.61 5.16 27.63
CA ASN A 81 4.35 3.91 26.88
C ASN A 81 5.62 3.08 26.57
N SER A 82 6.81 3.60 26.89
CA SER A 82 8.11 3.09 26.44
C SER A 82 8.30 1.63 26.82
N LYS A 83 8.01 1.34 28.09
CA LYS A 83 8.16 0.01 28.66
C LYS A 83 7.25 -1.00 27.95
N THR A 84 6.01 -0.61 27.68
CA THR A 84 5.03 -1.45 26.99
C THR A 84 5.48 -1.71 25.55
N TRP A 85 5.86 -0.65 24.82
CA TRP A 85 6.40 -0.77 23.46
C TRP A 85 7.58 -1.74 23.41
N ASN A 86 8.59 -1.56 24.26
CA ASN A 86 9.79 -2.40 24.23
C ASN A 86 9.46 -3.86 24.57
N ALA A 87 8.56 -4.11 25.54
CA ALA A 87 8.11 -5.47 25.86
C ALA A 87 7.38 -6.13 24.68
N ASP A 88 6.51 -5.39 23.99
CA ASP A 88 5.78 -5.87 22.82
C ASP A 88 6.73 -6.17 21.64
N GLU A 89 7.75 -5.34 21.43
CA GLU A 89 8.74 -5.55 20.38
C GLU A 89 9.70 -6.70 20.70
N ASP A 90 10.12 -6.87 21.96
CA ASP A 90 10.91 -8.02 22.40
C ASP A 90 10.15 -9.33 22.14
N LEU A 91 8.85 -9.36 22.49
CA LEU A 91 7.98 -10.49 22.19
C LEU A 91 7.86 -10.70 20.67
N TYR A 92 7.64 -9.63 19.90
CA TYR A 92 7.55 -9.70 18.44
C TYR A 92 8.82 -10.27 17.81
N TRP A 93 10.01 -9.86 18.24
CA TRP A 93 11.26 -10.32 17.66
C TRP A 93 11.70 -11.70 18.14
N SER A 94 11.33 -12.12 19.36
CA SER A 94 11.69 -13.43 19.92
C SER A 94 11.29 -14.62 19.04
N GLY A 95 10.14 -14.54 18.35
CA GLY A 95 9.64 -15.59 17.45
C GLY A 95 10.19 -15.53 16.01
N ARG A 96 11.10 -14.61 15.69
CA ARG A 96 11.47 -14.27 14.30
C ARG A 96 12.98 -14.30 14.04
N SER A 97 13.68 -15.27 14.63
CA SER A 97 15.14 -15.49 14.58
C SER A 97 15.77 -15.67 13.18
N LYS A 98 15.02 -15.55 12.08
CA LYS A 98 15.55 -15.53 10.70
C LYS A 98 15.62 -14.11 10.10
N ALA A 99 15.16 -13.09 10.82
CA ALA A 99 15.13 -11.69 10.37
C ALA A 99 16.36 -10.87 10.81
N ASP A 100 17.48 -11.53 11.08
CA ASP A 100 18.65 -10.99 11.81
C ASP A 100 19.07 -9.60 11.36
N MET A 101 19.16 -9.36 10.05
CA MET A 101 19.67 -8.09 9.54
C MET A 101 18.65 -6.93 9.60
N ALA A 102 17.34 -7.21 9.66
CA ALA A 102 16.32 -6.18 9.87
C ALA A 102 16.17 -5.85 11.35
N LYS A 103 16.25 -6.87 12.22
CA LYS A 103 16.23 -6.69 13.67
C LYS A 103 17.42 -5.83 14.14
N LEU A 104 18.63 -6.10 13.68
CA LEU A 104 19.81 -5.29 14.04
C LEU A 104 19.61 -3.80 13.74
N LEU A 105 19.02 -3.47 12.58
CA LEU A 105 18.71 -2.09 12.26
C LEU A 105 17.56 -1.54 13.10
N PHE A 106 16.53 -2.34 13.38
CA PHE A 106 15.47 -1.95 14.30
C PHE A 106 16.04 -1.60 15.67
N ASP A 107 16.92 -2.43 16.24
CA ASP A 107 17.52 -2.20 17.57
C ASP A 107 18.28 -0.86 17.62
N VAL A 108 19.01 -0.51 16.54
CA VAL A 108 19.69 0.79 16.42
C VAL A 108 18.69 1.95 16.34
N LEU A 109 17.57 1.79 15.64
CA LEU A 109 16.55 2.83 15.49
C LEU A 109 15.61 2.92 16.70
N ASN A 110 15.46 1.85 17.48
CA ASN A 110 14.66 1.77 18.70
C ASN A 110 15.39 2.38 19.91
N GLY A 111 16.27 3.36 19.67
CA GLY A 111 16.90 4.16 20.71
C GLY A 111 15.94 5.17 21.34
N GLU A 112 16.10 5.39 22.64
CA GLU A 112 15.35 6.39 23.42
C GLU A 112 16.31 7.44 23.98
N THR A 113 15.80 8.63 24.24
CA THR A 113 16.49 9.63 25.07
C THR A 113 15.90 9.61 26.47
N GLN A 114 16.54 10.32 27.41
CA GLN A 114 16.00 10.49 28.76
C GLN A 114 14.59 11.12 28.82
N TYR A 115 14.12 11.73 27.72
CA TYR A 115 12.84 12.44 27.67
C TYR A 115 11.85 11.87 26.64
N HIS A 116 12.32 11.24 25.57
CA HIS A 116 11.47 10.85 24.44
C HIS A 116 11.80 9.46 23.92
N GLN A 117 10.76 8.71 23.58
CA GLN A 117 10.88 7.37 23.04
C GLN A 117 11.41 7.31 21.62
N THR A 118 11.16 8.34 20.81
CA THR A 118 11.54 8.35 19.40
C THR A 118 12.42 9.56 19.13
N ASN A 119 13.50 9.40 18.37
CA ASN A 119 14.45 10.47 18.09
C ASN A 119 15.06 10.27 16.70
N TRP A 120 15.43 11.37 16.05
CA TRP A 120 16.12 11.31 14.77
C TRP A 120 17.53 10.75 14.93
N MET A 121 17.84 9.70 14.17
CA MET A 121 19.09 8.94 14.25
C MET A 121 19.94 9.21 13.00
N CYS A 122 21.11 9.82 13.19
CA CYS A 122 22.05 10.13 12.10
C CYS A 122 22.77 8.87 11.62
N ARG A 123 22.61 8.46 10.36
CA ARG A 123 23.21 7.21 9.83
C ARG A 123 24.74 7.12 9.94
N GLN A 124 25.42 8.25 10.12
CA GLN A 124 26.89 8.32 10.27
C GLN A 124 27.34 8.26 11.73
N CYS A 125 26.53 8.77 12.67
CA CYS A 125 26.85 8.76 14.10
C CYS A 125 26.27 7.54 14.80
N THR A 126 25.21 6.96 14.26
CA THR A 126 24.61 5.74 14.74
C THR A 126 25.22 4.55 14.03
N ASP A 127 25.21 3.42 14.71
CA ASP A 127 25.68 2.15 14.17
C ASP A 127 24.88 1.65 12.95
N THR A 128 23.96 2.44 12.42
CA THR A 128 23.20 2.16 11.20
C THR A 128 24.11 1.79 10.02
N SER A 129 25.28 2.44 9.91
CA SER A 129 26.27 2.13 8.88
C SER A 129 27.22 0.99 9.25
N SER A 130 27.46 0.74 10.54
CA SER A 130 28.35 -0.33 11.03
C SER A 130 27.65 -1.69 11.11
N VAL A 131 26.35 -1.73 11.46
CA VAL A 131 25.53 -2.95 11.44
C VAL A 131 24.97 -3.26 10.05
N ASN A 132 24.96 -2.29 9.12
CA ASN A 132 24.41 -2.54 7.79
C ASN A 132 24.89 -1.61 6.66
N SER A 133 25.65 -2.19 5.71
CA SER A 133 26.03 -1.52 4.45
C SER A 133 24.84 -1.21 3.51
N GLN A 134 23.66 -1.77 3.77
CA GLN A 134 22.43 -1.61 2.99
C GLN A 134 21.24 -1.10 3.83
N ALA A 135 21.46 -0.09 4.69
CA ALA A 135 20.44 0.49 5.57
C ALA A 135 19.10 0.81 4.85
N ALA A 136 19.13 1.36 3.63
CA ALA A 136 17.92 1.66 2.87
C ALA A 136 17.07 0.41 2.52
N SER A 137 17.71 -0.72 2.22
CA SER A 137 17.03 -2.00 1.94
C SER A 137 16.37 -2.56 3.20
N ARG A 138 17.03 -2.42 4.35
CA ARG A 138 16.48 -2.88 5.63
C ARG A 138 15.38 -1.98 6.17
N ILE A 139 15.48 -0.66 6.02
CA ILE A 139 14.36 0.25 6.31
C ILE A 139 13.15 -0.15 5.48
N ARG A 140 13.34 -0.46 4.19
CA ARG A 140 12.26 -0.98 3.35
C ARG A 140 11.67 -2.27 3.91
N ALA A 141 12.48 -3.21 4.39
CA ALA A 141 11.99 -4.45 5.00
C ALA A 141 11.24 -4.18 6.32
N LEU A 142 11.73 -3.28 7.18
CA LEU A 142 11.04 -2.85 8.40
C LEU A 142 9.68 -2.23 8.09
N LYS A 143 9.61 -1.41 7.04
CA LYS A 143 8.35 -0.82 6.56
C LYS A 143 7.40 -1.87 5.96
N GLN A 144 7.86 -2.66 4.99
CA GLN A 144 7.02 -3.59 4.22
C GLN A 144 6.64 -4.86 4.99
N THR A 145 7.63 -5.54 5.57
CA THR A 145 7.45 -6.87 6.16
C THR A 145 6.98 -6.78 7.60
N HIS A 146 7.46 -5.76 8.32
CA HIS A 146 7.24 -5.63 9.75
C HIS A 146 6.25 -4.52 10.11
N GLY A 147 5.91 -3.64 9.16
CA GLY A 147 4.86 -2.62 9.34
C GLY A 147 5.28 -1.40 10.15
N TYR A 148 6.58 -1.19 10.37
CA TYR A 148 7.06 -0.01 11.11
C TYR A 148 6.92 1.27 10.30
N HIS A 149 6.66 2.37 11.00
CA HIS A 149 6.65 3.72 10.44
C HIS A 149 8.04 4.33 10.57
N ILE A 150 8.70 4.58 9.43
CA ILE A 150 10.07 5.13 9.42
C ILE A 150 10.13 6.31 8.44
N ALA A 151 10.45 7.48 8.97
CA ALA A 151 10.73 8.67 8.18
C ALA A 151 12.24 8.80 7.92
N THR A 152 12.60 9.26 6.72
CA THR A 152 14.00 9.51 6.33
C THR A 152 14.11 10.94 5.83
N LYS A 153 15.07 11.71 6.35
CA LYS A 153 15.29 13.11 5.98
C LYS A 153 16.77 13.49 6.07
N ASP A 154 17.23 14.33 5.15
CA ASP A 154 18.59 14.85 5.16
C ASP A 154 18.62 16.21 5.87
N PHE A 155 19.48 16.35 6.88
CA PHE A 155 19.75 17.62 7.55
C PHE A 155 21.14 17.60 8.22
N LYS A 156 21.57 18.76 8.73
CA LYS A 156 22.86 18.89 9.42
C LYS A 156 22.79 18.21 10.79
N CYS A 157 23.61 17.20 11.00
CA CYS A 157 23.72 16.51 12.29
C CYS A 157 24.42 17.40 13.31
N GLU A 158 23.87 17.53 14.51
CA GLU A 158 24.47 18.31 15.61
C GLU A 158 25.70 17.61 16.21
N VAL A 159 25.78 16.28 16.11
CA VAL A 159 26.88 15.48 16.68
C VAL A 159 28.12 15.50 15.80
N CYS A 160 28.00 15.17 14.51
CA CYS A 160 29.15 15.16 13.60
C CYS A 160 29.32 16.44 12.78
N GLY A 161 28.37 17.38 12.84
CA GLY A 161 28.41 18.65 12.10
C GLY A 161 28.20 18.53 10.59
N LYS A 162 28.08 17.30 10.04
CA LYS A 162 27.94 17.03 8.60
C LYS A 162 26.46 17.01 8.18
N TYR A 163 26.21 17.33 6.91
CA TYR A 163 24.89 17.13 6.31
C TYR A 163 24.72 15.66 5.94
N THR A 164 23.81 14.96 6.59
CA THR A 164 23.67 13.50 6.49
C THR A 164 22.22 13.08 6.51
N THR A 165 21.97 11.85 6.07
CA THR A 165 20.67 11.21 6.19
C THR A 165 20.41 10.78 7.63
N HIS A 166 19.21 11.11 8.11
CA HIS A 166 18.70 10.70 9.41
C HIS A 166 17.42 9.88 9.23
N ASP A 167 17.22 8.90 10.10
CA ASP A 167 16.00 8.09 10.16
C ASP A 167 15.31 8.26 11.51
N LEU A 168 13.98 8.22 11.50
CA LEU A 168 13.14 8.30 12.69
C LEU A 168 12.22 7.08 12.71
N LEU A 169 12.37 6.19 13.70
CA LEU A 169 11.39 5.16 14.00
C LEU A 169 10.23 5.78 14.78
N ILE A 170 9.07 5.90 14.16
CA ILE A 170 7.88 6.51 14.76
C ILE A 170 7.11 5.38 15.47
N ARG A 171 7.13 5.41 16.81
CA ARG A 171 6.60 4.35 17.68
C ARG A 171 5.08 4.44 17.88
N ILE A 172 4.36 4.39 16.77
CA ILE A 172 2.90 4.27 16.72
C ILE A 172 2.53 2.83 16.30
N PRO A 173 1.29 2.37 16.49
CA PRO A 173 0.87 1.03 16.13
C PRO A 173 1.28 0.65 14.70
N LYS A 174 1.98 -0.48 14.58
CA LYS A 174 2.51 -0.97 13.30
C LYS A 174 1.37 -1.21 12.31
N LEU A 175 1.48 -0.62 11.12
CA LEU A 175 0.65 -0.99 9.98
C LEU A 175 1.46 -1.88 9.05
N VAL A 176 1.25 -3.19 9.15
CA VAL A 176 1.68 -4.08 8.06
C VAL A 176 0.74 -3.81 6.91
N GLY A 177 1.13 -2.89 6.03
CA GLY A 177 0.30 -2.57 4.89
C GLY A 177 0.09 -3.83 4.07
N ASN A 178 -1.17 -4.17 3.84
CA ASN A 178 -1.56 -5.21 2.89
C ASN A 178 -1.27 -4.79 1.43
N SER A 179 -0.39 -3.80 1.19
CA SER A 179 -0.01 -3.33 -0.12
C SER A 179 0.69 -4.47 -0.89
N ASN A 180 -0.04 -5.06 -1.84
CA ASN A 180 0.33 -6.19 -2.71
C ASN A 180 0.36 -7.62 -2.13
N LYS A 181 -0.29 -7.91 -1.00
CA LYS A 181 -0.53 -9.33 -0.65
C LYS A 181 -1.62 -9.90 -1.57
N ARG A 182 -1.21 -10.63 -2.62
CA ARG A 182 -2.10 -11.63 -3.26
C ARG A 182 -2.36 -12.72 -2.22
N PHE A 183 -3.61 -12.95 -1.87
CA PHE A 183 -3.96 -14.10 -1.06
C PHE A 183 -3.89 -15.34 -1.95
N SER A 184 -3.25 -16.42 -1.49
CA SER A 184 -3.28 -17.67 -2.23
C SER A 184 -4.73 -18.12 -2.41
N ILE A 185 -5.09 -18.49 -3.65
CA ILE A 185 -6.39 -19.09 -3.93
C ILE A 185 -6.31 -20.55 -3.47
N PRO A 186 -7.12 -21.00 -2.51
CA PRO A 186 -7.12 -22.40 -2.08
C PRO A 186 -7.39 -23.33 -3.26
N THR A 187 -6.76 -24.51 -3.30
CA THR A 187 -6.92 -25.48 -4.40
C THR A 187 -8.38 -25.86 -4.65
N SER A 188 -9.19 -25.96 -3.59
CA SER A 188 -10.63 -26.22 -3.68
C SER A 188 -11.39 -25.09 -4.37
N LEU A 189 -11.07 -23.83 -4.03
CA LEU A 189 -11.63 -22.65 -4.67
C LEU A 189 -11.18 -22.57 -6.13
N MET A 190 -9.89 -22.79 -6.41
CA MET A 190 -9.37 -22.77 -7.78
C MET A 190 -10.05 -23.81 -8.69
N ARG A 191 -10.32 -25.02 -8.18
CA ARG A 191 -11.09 -26.03 -8.90
C ARG A 191 -12.52 -25.56 -9.15
N ARG A 192 -13.21 -25.08 -8.11
CA ARG A 192 -14.59 -24.60 -8.21
C ARG A 192 -14.74 -23.43 -9.19
N ILE A 193 -13.81 -22.50 -9.19
CA ILE A 193 -13.76 -21.40 -10.17
C ILE A 193 -13.67 -21.96 -11.58
N LYS A 194 -12.76 -22.91 -11.83
CA LYS A 194 -12.59 -23.52 -13.15
C LYS A 194 -13.85 -24.29 -13.61
N GLU A 195 -14.50 -25.01 -12.71
CA GLU A 195 -15.76 -25.72 -12.98
C GLU A 195 -16.90 -24.73 -13.29
N LEU A 196 -17.04 -23.65 -12.50
CA LEU A 196 -18.08 -22.64 -12.68
C LEU A 196 -17.98 -21.91 -14.02
N PHE A 197 -16.76 -21.68 -14.51
CA PHE A 197 -16.49 -21.10 -15.83
C PHE A 197 -16.30 -22.17 -16.93
N GLU A 198 -16.68 -23.42 -16.65
CA GLU A 198 -16.61 -24.56 -17.58
C GLU A 198 -15.25 -24.75 -18.28
N TYR A 199 -14.15 -24.38 -17.62
CA TYR A 199 -12.81 -24.42 -18.21
C TYR A 199 -12.72 -23.66 -19.54
N THR A 200 -13.40 -22.52 -19.65
CA THR A 200 -13.43 -21.71 -20.88
C THR A 200 -12.62 -20.43 -20.67
N ASP A 201 -11.68 -20.15 -21.58
CA ASP A 201 -10.93 -18.89 -21.58
C ASP A 201 -11.85 -17.71 -21.92
N ALA A 202 -11.84 -16.69 -21.07
CA ALA A 202 -12.70 -15.53 -21.20
C ALA A 202 -12.31 -14.63 -22.37
N CYS A 203 -11.11 -14.75 -22.95
CA CYS A 203 -10.70 -13.95 -24.11
C CYS A 203 -11.29 -14.50 -25.40
N PHE A 204 -10.95 -15.74 -25.75
CA PHE A 204 -11.25 -16.37 -27.03
C PHE A 204 -12.40 -17.39 -26.99
N ASN A 205 -13.03 -17.62 -25.83
CA ASN A 205 -14.07 -18.65 -25.63
C ASN A 205 -13.61 -20.08 -25.95
N GLU A 206 -12.30 -20.34 -25.89
CA GLU A 206 -11.77 -21.68 -26.10
C GLU A 206 -11.95 -22.52 -24.82
N LYS A 207 -12.56 -23.71 -24.96
CA LYS A 207 -12.77 -24.66 -23.87
C LYS A 207 -11.58 -25.60 -23.75
N TYR A 208 -11.05 -25.74 -22.54
CA TYR A 208 -9.92 -26.60 -22.22
C TYR A 208 -10.35 -27.80 -21.37
N GLY A 209 -9.56 -28.87 -21.40
CA GLY A 209 -9.79 -30.03 -20.53
C GLY A 209 -9.53 -29.72 -19.04
N ALA A 210 -10.20 -30.44 -18.15
CA ALA A 210 -10.18 -30.20 -16.71
C ALA A 210 -8.77 -30.23 -16.06
N GLY A 211 -7.82 -30.94 -16.66
CA GLY A 211 -6.42 -31.01 -16.23
C GLY A 211 -5.49 -29.95 -16.85
N SER A 212 -6.01 -29.03 -17.67
CA SER A 212 -5.20 -28.04 -18.37
C SER A 212 -4.53 -27.07 -17.41
N LYS A 213 -3.20 -26.95 -17.55
CA LYS A 213 -2.37 -25.93 -16.89
C LYS A 213 -2.36 -24.60 -17.65
N ASN A 214 -2.99 -24.54 -18.82
CA ASN A 214 -3.01 -23.34 -19.65
C ASN A 214 -3.97 -22.29 -19.10
N LEU A 215 -5.02 -22.70 -18.37
CA LEU A 215 -5.98 -21.80 -17.74
C LEU A 215 -5.53 -21.35 -16.34
N VAL A 216 -5.43 -20.04 -16.20
CA VAL A 216 -5.10 -19.27 -15.01
C VAL A 216 -6.37 -18.60 -14.49
N VAL A 217 -6.54 -18.62 -13.17
CA VAL A 217 -7.56 -17.82 -12.48
C VAL A 217 -6.96 -16.45 -12.21
N ASP A 218 -7.57 -15.40 -12.75
CA ASP A 218 -7.12 -14.02 -12.57
C ASP A 218 -8.25 -13.13 -12.05
N HIS A 219 -7.89 -12.06 -11.33
CA HIS A 219 -8.84 -11.10 -10.76
C HIS A 219 -9.35 -10.12 -11.79
N LYS A 220 -10.66 -9.88 -11.88
CA LYS A 220 -11.22 -8.84 -12.76
C LYS A 220 -10.60 -7.46 -12.50
N PHE A 221 -10.55 -7.04 -11.24
CA PHE A 221 -9.84 -5.83 -10.85
C PHE A 221 -8.31 -6.07 -10.81
N PRO A 222 -7.52 -5.40 -11.66
CA PRO A 222 -6.10 -5.72 -11.83
C PRO A 222 -5.30 -5.37 -10.58
N SER A 223 -4.41 -6.28 -10.17
CA SER A 223 -3.60 -6.10 -8.96
C SER A 223 -2.67 -4.88 -9.01
N THR A 224 -2.35 -4.37 -10.20
CA THR A 224 -1.60 -3.13 -10.39
C THR A 224 -2.33 -1.90 -9.83
N ARG A 225 -3.64 -2.00 -9.57
CA ARG A 225 -4.48 -0.94 -9.02
C ARG A 225 -4.86 -1.15 -7.55
N TRP A 226 -4.44 -2.24 -6.90
CA TRP A 226 -4.75 -2.46 -5.49
C TRP A 226 -3.92 -1.55 -4.59
N VAL A 227 -4.59 -0.72 -3.79
CA VAL A 227 -3.94 0.04 -2.69
C VAL A 227 -4.03 -0.72 -1.37
N VAL A 228 -5.18 -1.33 -1.09
CA VAL A 228 -5.47 -2.05 0.17
C VAL A 228 -5.06 -3.53 0.09
N GLY A 229 -4.57 -4.00 -1.07
CA GLY A 229 -4.33 -5.41 -1.34
C GLY A 229 -5.60 -6.14 -1.76
N GLU A 230 -5.55 -7.47 -1.72
CA GLU A 230 -6.68 -8.32 -2.08
C GLU A 230 -7.53 -8.63 -0.84
N ASN A 231 -8.86 -8.77 -0.98
CA ASN A 231 -9.65 -9.42 0.07
C ASN A 231 -9.33 -10.94 0.12
N PRO A 232 -9.34 -11.60 1.29
CA PRO A 232 -9.07 -13.03 1.40
C PRO A 232 -9.94 -13.89 0.46
N ASN A 233 -9.35 -14.97 -0.04
CA ASN A 233 -9.99 -15.94 -0.92
C ASN A 233 -10.55 -17.10 -0.12
N PHE A 234 -11.84 -17.03 0.26
CA PHE A 234 -12.48 -18.09 1.03
C PHE A 234 -13.00 -19.20 0.11
N ALA A 235 -12.80 -20.46 0.49
CA ALA A 235 -13.39 -21.59 -0.22
C ALA A 235 -14.93 -21.56 -0.24
N SER A 236 -15.52 -20.82 0.70
CA SER A 236 -16.96 -20.63 0.85
C SER A 236 -17.56 -19.51 -0.01
N MET A 237 -16.77 -18.80 -0.84
CA MET A 237 -17.29 -17.76 -1.74
C MET A 237 -18.47 -18.30 -2.58
N THR A 238 -19.55 -17.57 -2.71
CA THR A 238 -20.70 -17.91 -3.56
C THR A 238 -20.34 -17.83 -5.05
N ASP A 239 -21.18 -18.40 -5.92
CA ASP A 239 -20.94 -18.34 -7.37
C ASP A 239 -20.98 -16.89 -7.89
N ASP A 240 -21.80 -16.03 -7.30
CA ASP A 240 -21.88 -14.61 -7.66
C ASP A 240 -20.64 -13.85 -7.20
N GLU A 241 -20.11 -14.13 -6.01
CA GLU A 241 -18.84 -13.57 -5.54
C GLU A 241 -17.66 -14.05 -6.41
N ILE A 242 -17.69 -15.29 -6.88
CA ILE A 242 -16.67 -15.81 -7.81
C ILE A 242 -16.77 -15.08 -9.15
N LYS A 243 -17.98 -14.96 -9.71
CA LYS A 243 -18.23 -14.30 -11.00
C LYS A 243 -17.89 -12.81 -10.96
N SER A 244 -18.09 -12.13 -9.84
CA SER A 244 -17.71 -10.72 -9.72
C SER A 244 -16.20 -10.52 -9.54
N LYS A 245 -15.51 -11.45 -8.86
CA LYS A 245 -14.09 -11.30 -8.53
C LYS A 245 -13.14 -11.83 -9.59
N PHE A 246 -13.48 -12.91 -10.28
CA PHE A 246 -12.54 -13.69 -11.10
C PHE A 246 -12.97 -13.84 -12.55
N GLN A 247 -11.99 -14.13 -13.41
CA GLN A 247 -12.16 -14.61 -14.77
C GLN A 247 -11.09 -15.67 -15.09
N LEU A 248 -11.35 -16.54 -16.07
CA LEU A 248 -10.36 -17.49 -16.56
C LEU A 248 -9.63 -16.93 -17.78
N LEU A 249 -8.31 -16.97 -17.75
CA LEU A 249 -7.47 -16.55 -18.87
C LEU A 249 -6.41 -17.62 -19.17
N THR A 250 -6.01 -17.75 -20.42
CA THR A 250 -4.73 -18.40 -20.73
C THR A 250 -3.55 -17.60 -20.14
N GLN A 251 -2.39 -18.24 -19.99
CA GLN A 251 -1.16 -17.52 -19.62
C GLN A 251 -0.84 -16.35 -20.57
N GLN A 252 -1.10 -16.51 -21.87
CA GLN A 252 -0.87 -15.48 -22.88
C GLN A 252 -1.83 -14.30 -22.74
N THR A 253 -3.13 -14.58 -22.59
CA THR A 253 -4.16 -13.54 -22.47
C THR A 253 -4.12 -12.84 -21.11
N ASN A 254 -3.68 -13.54 -20.05
CA ASN A 254 -3.34 -12.93 -18.78
C ASN A 254 -2.19 -11.91 -18.90
N LEU A 255 -1.12 -12.26 -19.61
CA LEU A 255 0.00 -11.34 -19.85
C LEU A 255 -0.42 -10.13 -20.69
N GLN A 256 -1.32 -10.31 -21.66
CA GLN A 256 -1.88 -9.21 -22.44
C GLN A 256 -2.69 -8.26 -21.55
N LYS A 257 -3.58 -8.80 -20.72
CA LYS A 257 -4.32 -8.02 -19.72
C LYS A 257 -3.38 -7.19 -18.85
N GLU A 258 -2.35 -7.80 -18.28
CA GLU A 258 -1.38 -7.10 -17.44
C GLU A 258 -0.75 -5.90 -18.17
N ARG A 259 -0.38 -6.06 -19.45
CA ARG A 259 0.19 -4.99 -20.27
C ARG A 259 -0.82 -3.87 -20.53
N TYR A 260 -2.07 -4.19 -20.89
CA TYR A 260 -3.12 -3.19 -21.10
C TYR A 260 -3.44 -2.44 -19.80
N CYS A 261 -3.56 -3.14 -18.68
CA CYS A 261 -3.82 -2.52 -17.38
C CYS A 261 -2.65 -1.62 -16.93
N ALA A 262 -1.40 -2.04 -17.15
CA ALA A 262 -0.22 -1.24 -16.83
C ALA A 262 -0.15 0.04 -17.69
N LYS A 263 -0.39 -0.08 -19.00
CA LYS A 263 -0.48 1.09 -19.90
C LYS A 263 -1.57 2.05 -19.45
N CYS A 264 -2.77 1.53 -19.15
CA CYS A 264 -3.90 2.32 -18.67
C CYS A 264 -3.60 3.07 -17.36
N LEU A 265 -2.89 2.46 -16.42
CA LEU A 265 -2.46 3.13 -15.19
C LEU A 265 -1.51 4.32 -15.44
N GLN A 266 -0.66 4.21 -16.46
CA GLN A 266 0.31 5.25 -16.83
C GLN A 266 -0.34 6.38 -17.64
N THR A 267 -1.18 6.03 -18.62
CA THR A 267 -1.71 6.98 -19.61
C THR A 267 -3.10 7.52 -19.28
N GLY A 268 -3.82 6.87 -18.35
CA GLY A 268 -5.24 7.13 -18.12
C GLY A 268 -6.15 6.68 -19.26
N LYS A 269 -5.64 5.87 -20.21
CA LYS A 269 -6.40 5.33 -21.34
C LYS A 269 -6.66 3.84 -21.17
N ARG A 270 -7.93 3.45 -21.11
CA ARG A 270 -8.38 2.05 -21.09
C ARG A 270 -7.86 1.30 -22.33
N GLY A 271 -7.69 -0.01 -22.19
CA GLY A 271 -7.21 -0.84 -23.29
C GLY A 271 -8.33 -1.16 -24.27
N ASP A 272 -8.00 -1.21 -25.55
CA ASP A 272 -8.84 -1.79 -26.60
C ASP A 272 -8.87 -3.32 -26.52
N PHE A 273 -9.81 -3.95 -27.23
CA PHE A 273 -9.81 -5.39 -27.45
C PHE A 273 -9.25 -5.71 -28.84
N PHE A 274 -7.91 -5.84 -28.93
CA PHE A 274 -7.19 -6.15 -30.18
C PHE A 274 -7.55 -5.21 -31.35
N GLY A 275 -7.57 -3.91 -31.07
CA GLY A 275 -7.92 -2.86 -32.03
C GLY A 275 -9.40 -2.48 -32.07
N ILE A 276 -10.24 -3.11 -31.25
CA ILE A 276 -11.65 -2.71 -31.09
C ILE A 276 -11.76 -1.68 -29.96
N ASP A 277 -12.01 -0.43 -30.34
CA ASP A 277 -12.24 0.70 -29.43
C ASP A 277 -13.72 0.80 -29.00
N TRP A 278 -14.21 -0.24 -28.33
CA TRP A 278 -15.55 -0.26 -27.76
C TRP A 278 -15.52 -0.60 -26.27
N TYR A 279 -16.36 0.07 -25.49
CA TYR A 279 -16.40 -0.04 -24.03
C TYR A 279 -17.84 -0.26 -23.60
N SER A 280 -18.09 -1.27 -22.76
CA SER A 280 -19.46 -1.60 -22.35
C SER A 280 -20.07 -0.57 -21.40
N GLU A 281 -19.23 0.29 -20.83
CA GLU A 281 -19.61 1.47 -20.06
C GLU A 281 -18.54 2.56 -20.21
N GLY A 282 -18.98 3.81 -20.43
CA GLY A 282 -18.09 4.96 -20.58
C GLY A 282 -17.34 4.99 -21.91
N ASP A 283 -16.06 5.39 -21.87
CA ASP A 283 -15.23 5.58 -23.06
C ASP A 283 -13.78 5.12 -22.81
N CYS A 284 -12.87 5.44 -23.74
CA CYS A 284 -11.45 5.07 -23.65
C CYS A 284 -10.69 5.76 -22.51
N SER A 285 -11.27 6.77 -21.88
CA SER A 285 -10.67 7.46 -20.74
C SER A 285 -11.05 6.74 -19.45
N TRP A 286 -10.04 6.44 -18.64
CA TRP A 286 -10.24 5.83 -17.33
C TRP A 286 -10.78 6.90 -16.35
N LYS A 287 -11.96 6.64 -15.75
CA LYS A 287 -12.71 7.59 -14.90
C LYS A 287 -13.08 6.98 -13.55
N GLY A 288 -12.11 6.83 -12.66
CA GLY A 288 -12.37 6.53 -11.25
C GLY A 288 -11.92 7.68 -10.35
N ASP A 289 -12.43 7.70 -9.12
CA ASP A 289 -12.21 8.78 -8.14
C ASP A 289 -10.73 8.92 -7.75
N ASN A 290 -9.97 7.82 -7.81
CA ASN A 290 -8.52 7.77 -7.60
C ASN A 290 -7.92 6.57 -8.35
N LYS A 291 -6.60 6.47 -8.54
CA LYS A 291 -5.95 5.42 -9.36
C LYS A 291 -6.31 3.95 -8.99
N SER A 292 -6.91 3.74 -7.83
CA SER A 292 -7.31 2.45 -7.27
C SER A 292 -8.82 2.25 -7.16
N ASP A 293 -9.61 3.13 -7.75
CA ASP A 293 -11.05 2.97 -7.84
C ASP A 293 -11.43 1.97 -8.95
N GLU A 294 -12.05 0.87 -8.56
CA GLU A 294 -12.50 -0.18 -9.46
C GLU A 294 -13.52 0.31 -10.49
N LYS A 295 -14.32 1.34 -10.18
CA LYS A 295 -15.29 1.93 -11.11
C LYS A 295 -14.62 2.44 -12.40
N GLY A 296 -13.39 2.91 -12.31
CA GLY A 296 -12.64 3.33 -13.49
C GLY A 296 -12.34 2.19 -14.46
N CYS A 297 -12.38 0.92 -14.00
CA CYS A 297 -12.20 -0.27 -14.83
C CYS A 297 -13.49 -0.82 -15.45
N VAL A 298 -14.65 -0.53 -14.86
CA VAL A 298 -15.95 -0.98 -15.38
C VAL A 298 -16.14 -0.47 -16.81
N GLY A 299 -16.55 -1.35 -17.72
CA GLY A 299 -16.68 -1.07 -19.15
C GLY A 299 -15.44 -1.40 -20.00
N CYS A 300 -14.27 -1.60 -19.39
CA CYS A 300 -13.05 -1.99 -20.08
C CYS A 300 -13.10 -3.47 -20.49
N PRO A 301 -12.70 -3.86 -21.72
CA PRO A 301 -12.67 -5.26 -22.13
C PRO A 301 -11.86 -6.13 -21.17
N TRP A 302 -10.68 -5.63 -20.75
CA TRP A 302 -9.77 -6.36 -19.88
C TRP A 302 -10.19 -6.43 -18.41
N TYR A 303 -11.24 -5.72 -18.01
CA TYR A 303 -11.82 -5.84 -16.67
C TYR A 303 -12.74 -7.07 -16.59
N ASP A 304 -13.67 -7.19 -17.53
CA ASP A 304 -14.61 -8.31 -17.61
C ASP A 304 -14.90 -8.66 -19.07
N LEU A 305 -14.11 -9.59 -19.63
CA LEU A 305 -14.22 -9.99 -21.03
C LEU A 305 -15.55 -10.69 -21.35
N ALA A 306 -16.16 -11.36 -20.38
CA ALA A 306 -17.43 -12.03 -20.58
C ALA A 306 -18.56 -11.01 -20.73
N ASP A 307 -18.68 -10.08 -19.77
CA ASP A 307 -19.65 -8.97 -19.83
C ASP A 307 -19.44 -8.10 -21.06
N TRP A 308 -18.18 -7.77 -21.37
CA TRP A 308 -17.84 -6.96 -22.53
C TRP A 308 -18.31 -7.63 -23.83
N LYS A 309 -18.02 -8.93 -24.04
CA LYS A 309 -18.46 -9.65 -25.24
C LYS A 309 -19.97 -9.79 -25.33
N GLU A 310 -20.64 -10.05 -24.21
CA GLU A 310 -22.10 -10.15 -24.17
C GLU A 310 -22.74 -8.83 -24.62
N LYS A 311 -22.34 -7.72 -24.01
CA LYS A 311 -22.87 -6.39 -24.34
C LYS A 311 -22.46 -5.93 -25.74
N PHE A 312 -21.26 -6.27 -26.20
CA PHE A 312 -20.84 -5.97 -27.57
C PHE A 312 -21.70 -6.70 -28.59
N ASN A 313 -21.92 -8.00 -28.42
CA ASN A 313 -22.79 -8.79 -29.31
C ASN A 313 -24.25 -8.35 -29.25
N LYS A 314 -24.74 -7.94 -28.07
CA LYS A 314 -26.07 -7.36 -27.94
C LYS A 314 -26.18 -6.06 -28.74
N MET A 315 -25.19 -5.17 -28.62
CA MET A 315 -25.12 -3.93 -29.39
C MET A 315 -25.12 -4.22 -30.90
N LEU A 316 -24.30 -5.18 -31.37
CA LEU A 316 -24.28 -5.59 -32.79
C LEU A 316 -25.66 -6.04 -33.28
N LYS A 317 -26.36 -6.89 -32.52
CA LYS A 317 -27.71 -7.34 -32.87
C LYS A 317 -28.72 -6.20 -32.93
N GLU A 318 -28.62 -5.23 -32.02
CA GLU A 318 -29.48 -4.04 -32.00
C GLU A 318 -29.25 -3.15 -33.23
N ILE A 319 -28.03 -3.13 -33.78
CA ILE A 319 -27.69 -2.39 -35.01
C ILE A 319 -27.76 -3.26 -36.28
N GLY A 320 -28.23 -4.52 -36.18
CA GLY A 320 -28.52 -5.40 -37.32
C GLY A 320 -27.36 -6.26 -37.82
N TYR A 321 -26.36 -6.55 -36.98
CA TYR A 321 -25.20 -7.41 -37.28
C TYR A 321 -25.15 -8.70 -36.45
#